data_AF-A0AAV2YYD8-F1
#
_entry.id   AF-A0AAV2YYD8-F1
#
_cell.length_a   1.000
_cell.length_b   1.000
_cell.length_c   1.000
_cell.angle_alpha   90.00
_cell.angle_beta   90.00
_cell.angle_gamma   90.00
#
_symmetry.space_group_name_H-M   'P 1'
#
loop_
_entity.id
_entity.type
_entity.pdbx_description
1 polymer ?
#
loop_
_entity_poly.entity_id
_entity_poly.type
_entity_poly.pdbx_seq_one_letter_code
_entity_poly.pdbx_strand_id
1 'polypeptide(L)'
;MALQVASCERHTRTGSKETVPCPRLVADYHRWIGGVDIRDQLRLQRYSLQLSLRFTKYCKSIFVGLVDIAIVNCFVHRIVMKKAGAEPMTHQQFFRVLHEQLMTVEEKHMGPAIDDPPTSTSARDHARAHAPKENPDYQVTQSQKKRRQRAWKVCSLLHKAGQTRKNTKFFCERGWRSSTVPVCKRAPS
;
A
#
# COMPACT_ATOMS: atom_id res chain seq x y z
N MET A 1 14.35 20.11 49.83
CA MET A 1 13.26 19.44 49.09
C MET A 1 13.43 17.93 49.26
N ALA A 2 12.56 17.27 50.02
CA ALA A 2 12.64 15.81 50.18
C ALA A 2 12.12 15.12 48.91
N LEU A 3 12.87 14.15 48.39
CA LEU A 3 12.41 13.29 47.30
C LEU A 3 11.24 12.43 47.83
N GLN A 4 10.05 12.63 47.28
CA GLN A 4 8.92 11.75 47.56
C GLN A 4 9.25 10.33 47.08
N VAL A 5 9.17 9.38 48.00
CA VAL A 5 9.41 7.96 47.74
C VAL A 5 8.08 7.30 47.34
N ALA A 6 8.12 6.52 46.28
CA ALA A 6 7.05 5.66 45.79
C ALA A 6 7.57 4.22 45.66
N SER A 7 6.73 3.30 45.18
CA SER A 7 7.10 1.90 44.94
C SER A 7 6.87 1.52 43.49
N CYS A 8 7.77 0.75 42.90
CA CYS A 8 7.61 0.20 41.54
C CYS A 8 7.86 -1.31 41.51
N GLU A 9 7.19 -2.03 40.62
CA GLU A 9 7.45 -3.45 40.37
C GLU A 9 8.72 -3.63 39.53
N ARG A 10 9.60 -4.53 39.97
CA ARG A 10 10.80 -4.95 39.25
C ARG A 10 10.78 -6.46 39.05
N HIS A 11 11.11 -6.90 37.85
CA HIS A 11 11.32 -8.32 37.58
C HIS A 11 12.71 -8.75 38.05
N THR A 12 12.76 -9.79 38.87
CA THR A 12 14.01 -10.43 39.28
C THR A 12 14.52 -11.36 38.16
N ARG A 13 15.76 -11.82 38.31
CA ARG A 13 16.36 -12.79 37.38
C ARG A 13 15.62 -14.14 37.35
N THR A 14 14.83 -14.45 38.38
CA THR A 14 13.99 -15.64 38.47
C THR A 14 12.59 -15.42 37.88
N GLY A 15 12.30 -14.20 37.39
CA GLY A 15 11.01 -13.84 36.79
C GLY A 15 9.94 -13.42 37.81
N SER A 16 10.22 -13.47 39.12
CA SER A 16 9.32 -12.97 40.16
C SER A 16 9.25 -11.44 40.14
N LYS A 17 8.08 -10.90 40.51
CA LYS A 17 7.88 -9.46 40.66
C LYS A 17 8.16 -9.06 42.11
N GLU A 18 9.08 -8.14 42.31
CA GLU A 18 9.38 -7.55 43.60
C GLU A 18 9.05 -6.06 43.61
N THR A 19 8.51 -5.59 44.73
CA THR A 19 8.19 -4.17 44.92
C THR A 19 9.39 -3.48 45.55
N VAL A 20 9.97 -2.50 44.82
CA VAL A 20 11.19 -1.80 45.25
C VAL A 20 10.86 -0.32 45.47
N PRO A 21 11.39 0.32 46.54
CA PRO A 21 11.26 1.76 46.72
C PRO A 21 11.99 2.51 45.60
N CYS A 22 11.32 3.50 45.02
CA CYS A 22 11.84 4.32 43.93
C CYS A 22 11.42 5.79 44.10
N PRO A 23 12.13 6.74 43.49
CA PRO A 23 11.66 8.11 43.41
C PRO A 23 10.31 8.18 42.70
N ARG A 24 9.39 9.02 43.18
CA ARG A 24 8.05 9.17 42.59
C ARG A 24 8.07 9.51 41.10
N LEU A 25 9.07 10.27 40.65
CA LEU A 25 9.32 10.54 39.22
C LEU A 25 9.44 9.25 38.39
N VAL A 26 10.14 8.23 38.92
CA VAL A 26 10.33 6.94 38.23
C VAL A 26 9.03 6.15 38.20
N ALA A 27 8.28 6.14 39.30
CA ALA A 27 6.97 5.49 39.34
C ALA A 27 5.98 6.12 38.35
N ASP A 28 5.93 7.46 38.30
CA ASP A 28 5.08 8.19 37.36
C ASP A 28 5.51 7.92 35.91
N TYR A 29 6.81 7.96 35.62
CA TYR A 29 7.33 7.64 34.28
C TYR A 29 6.92 6.23 33.83
N HIS A 30 7.16 5.20 34.66
CA HIS A 30 6.77 3.82 34.34
C HIS A 30 5.26 3.68 34.13
N ARG A 31 4.44 4.43 34.88
CA ARG A 31 2.98 4.40 34.74
C ARG A 31 2.52 4.96 33.39
N TRP A 32 3.19 5.98 32.87
CA TRP A 32 2.73 6.72 31.68
C TRP A 32 3.44 6.33 30.37
N ILE A 33 4.64 5.76 30.42
CA ILE A 33 5.41 5.45 29.21
C ILE A 33 4.80 4.33 28.35
N GLY A 34 4.06 3.39 28.96
CA GLY A 34 3.50 2.22 28.25
C GLY A 34 2.32 2.51 27.32
N GLY A 35 1.87 3.77 27.20
CA GLY A 35 0.70 4.11 26.40
C GLY A 35 0.84 3.76 24.92
N VAL A 36 2.04 3.93 24.36
CA VAL A 36 2.33 3.60 22.95
C VAL A 36 2.32 2.08 22.75
N ASP A 37 2.98 1.33 23.62
CA ASP A 37 3.07 -0.13 23.53
C ASP A 37 1.69 -0.78 23.66
N ILE A 38 0.83 -0.28 24.55
CA ILE A 38 -0.54 -0.79 24.71
C ILE A 38 -1.36 -0.55 23.43
N ARG A 39 -1.24 0.63 22.81
CA ARG A 39 -1.91 0.96 21.55
C ARG A 39 -1.41 0.06 20.42
N ASP A 40 -0.10 -0.12 20.33
CA ASP A 40 0.52 -0.94 19.30
C ASP A 40 0.19 -2.43 19.50
N GLN A 41 0.08 -2.89 20.74
CA GLN A 41 -0.39 -4.24 21.07
C GLN A 41 -1.85 -4.46 20.64
N LEU A 42 -2.75 -3.50 20.93
CA LEU A 42 -4.14 -3.56 20.47
C LEU A 42 -4.23 -3.61 18.94
N ARG A 43 -3.38 -2.84 18.24
CA ARG A 43 -3.30 -2.83 16.78
C ARG A 43 -2.76 -4.14 16.22
N LEU A 44 -1.67 -4.68 16.77
CA LEU A 44 -0.89 -5.78 16.17
C LEU A 44 -1.36 -7.19 16.56
N GLN A 45 -2.25 -7.34 17.55
CA GLN A 45 -2.59 -8.65 18.09
C GLN A 45 -3.40 -9.56 17.14
N ARG A 46 -4.72 -9.36 17.02
CA ARG A 46 -5.63 -10.42 16.51
C ARG A 46 -6.53 -10.00 15.36
N TYR A 47 -6.65 -8.70 15.10
CA TYR A 47 -7.51 -8.12 14.06
C TYR A 47 -6.77 -7.12 13.17
N SER A 48 -5.43 -7.16 13.14
CA SER A 48 -4.66 -6.27 12.26
C SER A 48 -4.92 -6.59 10.79
N LEU A 49 -5.45 -5.63 10.06
CA LEU A 49 -5.56 -5.70 8.61
C LEU A 49 -4.17 -5.68 7.97
N GLN A 50 -3.23 -4.94 8.57
CA GLN A 50 -1.86 -4.83 8.05
C GLN A 50 -1.09 -6.15 8.13
N LEU A 51 -1.29 -6.98 9.16
CA LEU A 51 -0.67 -8.32 9.21
C LEU A 51 -1.39 -9.34 8.32
N SER A 52 -2.70 -9.21 8.13
CA SER A 52 -3.48 -10.17 7.34
C SER A 52 -3.36 -9.97 5.82
N LEU A 53 -2.98 -8.77 5.36
CA LEU A 53 -2.90 -8.45 3.95
C LEU A 53 -1.46 -8.15 3.51
N ARG A 54 -0.90 -8.98 2.61
CA ARG A 54 0.41 -8.75 1.99
C ARG A 54 0.23 -8.10 0.61
N PHE A 55 0.62 -6.84 0.48
CA PHE A 55 0.59 -6.12 -0.80
C PHE A 55 1.97 -6.03 -1.46
N THR A 56 2.00 -6.04 -2.79
CA THR A 56 3.22 -5.83 -3.59
C THR A 56 3.64 -4.37 -3.67
N LYS A 57 2.70 -3.43 -3.50
CA LYS A 57 2.95 -1.98 -3.50
C LYS A 57 2.86 -1.41 -2.09
N TYR A 58 3.89 -0.67 -1.70
CA TYR A 58 4.01 -0.02 -0.38
C TYR A 58 2.82 0.88 -0.02
N CYS A 59 2.29 1.65 -0.98
CA CYS A 59 1.17 2.56 -0.71
C CYS A 59 -0.08 1.86 -0.16
N LYS A 60 -0.37 0.62 -0.63
CA LYS A 60 -1.51 -0.15 -0.14
C LYS A 60 -1.30 -0.61 1.31
N SER A 61 -0.06 -0.97 1.66
CA SER A 61 0.28 -1.34 3.04
C SER A 61 0.15 -0.14 3.98
N ILE A 62 0.58 1.05 3.57
CA ILE A 62 0.37 2.28 4.36
C ILE A 62 -1.12 2.53 4.58
N PHE A 63 -1.92 2.48 3.50
CA PHE A 63 -3.35 2.72 3.58
C PHE A 63 -4.01 1.81 4.60
N VAL A 64 -3.74 0.50 4.53
CA VAL A 64 -4.28 -0.46 5.50
C VAL A 64 -3.78 -0.18 6.92
N GLY A 65 -2.52 0.24 7.08
CA GLY A 65 -2.01 0.70 8.37
C GLY A 65 -2.75 1.91 8.94
N LEU A 66 -3.15 2.86 8.10
CA LEU A 66 -3.96 4.02 8.51
C LEU A 66 -5.38 3.61 8.92
N VAL A 67 -5.99 2.67 8.18
CA VAL A 67 -7.30 2.10 8.52
C VAL A 67 -7.24 1.38 9.87
N ASP A 68 -6.20 0.56 10.11
CA ASP A 68 -5.98 -0.10 11.41
C ASP A 68 -5.93 0.92 12.57
N ILE A 69 -5.21 2.03 12.39
CA ILE A 69 -5.13 3.11 13.40
C ILE A 69 -6.50 3.75 13.63
N ALA A 70 -7.25 4.05 12.56
CA ALA A 70 -8.58 4.65 12.66
C ALA A 70 -9.56 3.74 13.42
N ILE A 71 -9.54 2.43 13.15
CA ILE A 71 -10.42 1.46 13.82
C ILE A 71 -10.12 1.41 15.33
N VAL A 72 -8.84 1.36 15.73
CA VAL A 72 -8.45 1.37 17.15
C VAL A 72 -8.88 2.68 17.82
N ASN A 73 -8.72 3.82 17.16
CA ASN A 73 -9.17 5.11 17.68
C ASN A 73 -10.69 5.16 17.89
N CYS A 74 -11.47 4.66 16.94
CA CYS A 74 -12.93 4.56 17.06
C CYS A 74 -13.34 3.67 18.24
N PHE A 75 -12.64 2.55 18.46
CA PHE A 75 -12.88 1.66 19.59
C PHE A 75 -12.59 2.35 20.94
N VAL A 76 -11.43 3.01 21.06
CA VAL A 76 -11.05 3.75 22.27
C VAL A 76 -12.05 4.88 22.56
N HIS A 77 -12.42 5.65 21.54
CA HIS A 77 -13.42 6.71 21.67
C HIS A 77 -14.77 6.17 22.19
N ARG A 78 -15.22 5.03 21.66
CA ARG A 78 -16.45 4.38 22.13
C ARG A 78 -16.36 3.91 23.58
N ILE A 79 -15.24 3.35 24.02
CA ILE A 79 -15.05 2.97 25.43
C ILE A 79 -15.13 4.20 26.34
N VAL A 80 -14.47 5.29 25.95
CA VAL A 80 -14.48 6.54 26.72
C VAL A 80 -15.90 7.11 26.83
N MET A 81 -16.66 7.12 25.73
CA MET A 81 -18.05 7.59 25.71
C MET A 81 -19.00 6.68 26.51
N LYS A 82 -18.76 5.36 26.52
CA LYS A 82 -19.58 4.39 27.26
C LYS A 82 -19.39 4.43 28.78
N LYS A 83 -18.29 5.00 29.29
CA LYS A 83 -18.14 5.27 30.73
C LYS A 83 -19.24 6.19 31.30
N ALA A 84 -20.09 6.78 30.45
CA ALA A 84 -21.30 7.51 30.82
C ALA A 84 -22.52 6.63 31.18
N GLY A 85 -22.38 5.30 31.32
CA GLY A 85 -23.41 4.43 31.93
C GLY A 85 -23.77 3.15 31.17
N ALA A 86 -23.03 2.75 30.14
CA ALA A 86 -23.32 1.54 29.36
C ALA A 86 -22.19 0.49 29.47
N GLU A 87 -22.57 -0.79 29.40
CA GLU A 87 -21.64 -1.92 29.49
C GLU A 87 -20.58 -1.87 28.35
N PRO A 88 -19.28 -1.97 28.67
CA PRO A 88 -18.21 -1.83 27.69
C PRO A 88 -18.23 -2.99 26.71
N MET A 89 -18.32 -2.68 25.42
CA MET A 89 -18.29 -3.69 24.37
C MET A 89 -16.87 -4.24 24.21
N THR A 90 -16.73 -5.56 24.08
CA THR A 90 -15.44 -6.20 23.81
C THR A 90 -14.92 -5.83 22.41
N HIS A 91 -13.60 -5.93 22.23
CA HIS A 91 -12.95 -5.63 20.94
C HIS A 91 -13.55 -6.43 19.77
N GLN A 92 -13.81 -7.72 19.98
CA GLN A 92 -14.43 -8.59 18.97
C GLN A 92 -15.85 -8.16 18.60
N GLN A 93 -16.68 -7.83 19.61
CA GLN A 93 -18.05 -7.38 19.37
C GLN A 93 -18.07 -6.07 18.59
N PHE A 94 -17.15 -5.15 18.88
CA PHE A 94 -17.00 -3.90 18.15
C PHE A 94 -16.69 -4.16 16.66
N PHE A 95 -15.73 -5.04 16.37
CA PHE A 95 -15.40 -5.41 14.98
C PHE A 95 -16.57 -6.07 14.25
N ARG A 96 -17.38 -6.90 14.92
CA ARG A 96 -18.58 -7.52 14.32
C ARG A 96 -19.60 -6.46 13.91
N VAL A 97 -19.93 -5.54 14.82
CA VAL A 97 -20.87 -4.45 14.53
C VAL A 97 -20.32 -3.54 13.43
N LEU A 98 -19.03 -3.20 13.48
CA LEU A 98 -18.40 -2.39 12.45
C LEU A 98 -18.47 -3.07 11.07
N HIS A 99 -18.20 -4.37 11.01
CA HIS A 99 -18.24 -5.14 9.78
C HIS A 99 -19.67 -5.17 9.19
N GLU A 100 -20.68 -5.41 10.02
CA GLU A 100 -22.09 -5.36 9.61
C GLU A 100 -22.50 -3.97 9.08
N GLN A 101 -22.07 -2.91 9.77
CA GLN A 101 -22.30 -1.52 9.33
C GLN A 101 -21.63 -1.23 7.99
N LEU A 102 -20.41 -1.71 7.76
CA LEU A 102 -19.70 -1.50 6.50
C LEU A 102 -20.34 -2.28 5.33
N MET A 103 -20.93 -3.44 5.59
CA MET A 103 -21.63 -4.24 4.57
C MET A 103 -22.97 -3.64 4.15
N THR A 104 -23.54 -2.76 4.98
CA THR A 104 -24.83 -2.10 4.73
C THR A 104 -24.68 -0.69 4.13
N VAL A 105 -23.45 -0.26 3.86
CA VAL A 105 -23.18 1.05 3.23
C VAL A 105 -23.68 1.06 1.78
N GLU A 106 -24.75 1.80 1.55
CA GLU A 106 -25.28 2.05 0.20
C GLU A 106 -24.39 3.02 -0.60
N GLU A 107 -24.43 2.93 -1.94
CA GLU A 107 -23.67 3.78 -2.87
C GLU A 107 -23.91 5.28 -2.65
N LYS A 108 -25.10 5.67 -2.18
CA LYS A 108 -25.44 7.07 -1.85
C LYS A 108 -24.56 7.69 -0.75
N HIS A 109 -23.90 6.85 0.05
CA HIS A 109 -22.98 7.29 1.10
C HIS A 109 -21.52 7.27 0.66
N MET A 110 -21.23 6.78 -0.55
CA MET A 110 -19.91 6.86 -1.15
C MET A 110 -19.78 8.21 -1.86
N GLY A 111 -18.60 8.84 -1.75
CA GLY A 111 -18.31 10.06 -2.50
C GLY A 111 -18.39 9.81 -4.02
N PRO A 112 -18.46 10.87 -4.84
CA PRO A 112 -18.39 10.70 -6.28
C PRO A 112 -17.17 9.85 -6.61
N ALA A 113 -17.36 8.81 -7.42
CA ALA A 113 -16.25 8.01 -7.92
C ALA A 113 -15.24 8.99 -8.52
N ILE A 114 -14.05 9.03 -7.94
CA ILE A 114 -12.94 9.66 -8.63
C ILE A 114 -12.77 8.79 -9.87
N ASP A 115 -12.99 9.37 -11.05
CA ASP A 115 -12.67 8.73 -12.32
C ASP A 115 -11.17 8.48 -12.36
N ASP A 116 -10.72 7.44 -11.65
CA ASP A 116 -9.42 6.84 -11.88
C ASP A 116 -9.44 6.40 -13.34
N PRO A 117 -8.47 6.84 -14.18
CA PRO A 117 -8.38 6.33 -15.53
C PRO A 117 -8.35 4.80 -15.43
N PRO A 118 -9.21 4.08 -16.18
CA PRO A 118 -9.46 2.67 -15.95
C PRO A 118 -8.14 1.90 -16.03
N THR A 119 -7.65 1.45 -14.87
CA THR A 119 -6.51 0.54 -14.79
C THR A 119 -6.88 -0.84 -15.37
N SER A 120 -8.13 -1.02 -15.78
CA SER A 120 -8.68 -2.16 -16.51
C SER A 120 -9.35 -1.76 -17.82
N THR A 121 -8.82 -0.81 -18.60
CA THR A 121 -9.07 -0.89 -20.05
C THR A 121 -8.51 -2.23 -20.52
N SER A 122 -9.41 -3.07 -21.05
CA SER A 122 -9.09 -4.40 -21.53
C SER A 122 -7.80 -4.35 -22.36
N ALA A 123 -6.88 -5.29 -22.13
CA ALA A 123 -5.69 -5.43 -22.95
C ALA A 123 -6.01 -5.58 -24.46
N ARG A 124 -7.28 -5.87 -24.80
CA ARG A 124 -7.78 -6.04 -26.16
C ARG A 124 -8.07 -4.71 -26.86
N ASP A 125 -8.56 -3.69 -26.17
CA ASP A 125 -8.86 -2.39 -26.80
C ASP A 125 -7.58 -1.59 -27.09
N HIS A 126 -6.58 -1.67 -26.20
CA HIS A 126 -5.25 -1.11 -26.47
C HIS A 126 -4.52 -1.86 -27.60
N ALA A 127 -4.66 -3.18 -27.69
CA ALA A 127 -4.02 -3.96 -28.75
C ALA A 127 -4.44 -3.51 -30.16
N ARG A 128 -5.69 -3.08 -30.35
CA ARG A 128 -6.19 -2.60 -31.64
C ARG A 128 -5.69 -1.19 -32.01
N ALA A 129 -5.34 -0.38 -31.02
CA ALA A 129 -4.82 0.99 -31.20
C ALA A 129 -3.30 1.05 -31.47
N HIS A 130 -2.58 -0.06 -31.31
CA HIS A 130 -1.12 -0.13 -31.45
C HIS A 130 -0.63 -0.89 -32.69
N ALA A 131 -1.26 -0.66 -33.84
CA ALA A 131 -0.80 -1.23 -35.12
C ALA A 131 0.59 -0.67 -35.50
N PRO A 132 1.59 -1.53 -35.80
CA PRO A 132 2.91 -1.08 -36.25
C PRO A 132 2.83 -0.33 -37.59
N LYS A 133 3.28 0.93 -37.62
CA LYS A 133 3.43 1.73 -38.85
C LYS A 133 4.88 1.77 -39.29
N GLU A 134 5.14 1.91 -40.58
CA GLU A 134 6.50 2.04 -41.10
C GLU A 134 7.03 3.47 -40.93
N ASN A 135 8.27 3.61 -40.47
CA ASN A 135 8.94 4.89 -40.22
C ASN A 135 8.94 5.78 -41.48
N PRO A 136 8.40 7.02 -41.41
CA PRO A 136 8.43 7.96 -42.53
C PRO A 136 9.83 8.53 -42.79
N ASP A 137 10.76 8.44 -41.83
CA ASP A 137 12.10 9.00 -41.96
C ASP A 137 12.99 8.17 -42.93
N TYR A 138 13.54 8.85 -43.93
CA TYR A 138 14.60 8.32 -44.80
C TYR A 138 15.97 8.91 -44.42
N GLN A 139 17.00 8.07 -44.46
CA GLN A 139 18.39 8.51 -44.46
C GLN A 139 18.95 8.35 -45.88
N VAL A 140 19.64 9.38 -46.36
CA VAL A 140 20.33 9.35 -47.65
C VAL A 140 21.79 9.08 -47.40
N THR A 141 22.34 8.03 -48.00
CA THR A 141 23.76 7.69 -47.91
C THR A 141 24.23 7.32 -49.29
N GLN A 142 25.26 8.02 -49.79
CA GLN A 142 25.85 7.79 -51.12
C GLN A 142 24.80 7.57 -52.22
N SER A 143 23.89 8.53 -52.38
CA SER A 143 22.85 8.56 -53.42
C SER A 143 21.73 7.51 -53.30
N GLN A 144 21.76 6.64 -52.27
CA GLN A 144 20.68 5.69 -52.00
C GLN A 144 19.80 6.16 -50.84
N LYS A 145 18.47 6.22 -51.06
CA LYS A 145 17.48 6.50 -50.02
C LYS A 145 17.16 5.22 -49.24
N LYS A 146 17.63 5.09 -48.01
CA LYS A 146 17.33 3.96 -47.11
C LYS A 146 16.49 4.41 -45.93
N ARG A 147 15.43 3.67 -45.60
CA ARG A 147 14.58 3.98 -44.44
C ARG A 147 15.37 3.86 -43.13
N ARG A 148 15.17 4.83 -42.24
CA ARG A 148 15.86 4.90 -40.94
C ARG A 148 15.43 3.73 -40.05
N GLN A 149 16.40 2.90 -39.68
CA GLN A 149 16.18 1.79 -38.74
C GLN A 149 16.61 2.22 -37.34
N ARG A 150 15.87 1.76 -36.32
CA ARG A 150 16.23 1.96 -34.90
C ARG A 150 16.20 0.62 -34.18
N ALA A 151 16.98 0.47 -33.11
CA ALA A 151 16.87 -0.70 -32.24
C ALA A 151 15.47 -0.73 -31.61
N TRP A 152 14.74 -1.83 -31.80
CA TRP A 152 13.44 -2.07 -31.17
C TRP A 152 13.52 -2.02 -29.63
N LYS A 153 12.52 -1.41 -28.99
CA LYS A 153 12.43 -1.35 -27.51
C LYS A 153 11.49 -2.38 -26.92
N VAL A 154 10.46 -2.79 -27.67
CA VAL A 154 9.38 -3.66 -27.19
C VAL A 154 9.59 -5.07 -27.72
N CYS A 155 10.29 -5.90 -26.93
CA CYS A 155 10.31 -7.35 -27.11
C CYS A 155 10.72 -8.08 -25.81
N SER A 156 10.55 -7.47 -24.63
CA SER A 156 11.00 -8.07 -23.37
C SER A 156 10.38 -9.44 -23.07
N LEU A 157 9.15 -9.70 -23.53
CA LEU A 157 8.48 -10.99 -23.38
C LEU A 157 9.07 -12.13 -24.25
N LEU A 158 9.78 -11.78 -25.33
CA LEU A 158 10.37 -12.75 -26.28
C LEU A 158 11.91 -12.71 -26.29
N HIS A 159 12.51 -11.81 -25.53
CA HIS A 159 13.96 -11.60 -25.51
C HIS A 159 14.62 -12.60 -24.56
N LYS A 160 15.25 -13.63 -25.12
CA LYS A 160 16.06 -14.57 -24.35
C LYS A 160 17.36 -13.89 -23.88
N ALA A 161 17.80 -14.19 -22.67
CA ALA A 161 19.08 -13.69 -22.14
C ALA A 161 20.22 -14.05 -23.11
N GLY A 162 21.02 -13.05 -23.50
CA GLY A 162 22.14 -13.22 -24.45
C GLY A 162 21.86 -12.85 -25.92
N GLN A 163 20.61 -12.56 -26.31
CA GLN A 163 20.33 -12.05 -27.66
C GLN A 163 20.64 -10.55 -27.81
N THR A 164 21.20 -10.16 -28.95
CA THR A 164 21.40 -8.75 -29.31
C THR A 164 20.11 -8.15 -29.87
N ARG A 165 19.90 -6.86 -29.60
CA ARG A 165 18.72 -6.15 -30.10
C ARG A 165 18.83 -5.96 -31.62
N LYS A 166 17.84 -6.46 -32.36
CA LYS A 166 17.69 -6.26 -33.81
C LYS A 166 17.15 -4.86 -34.13
N ASN A 167 17.48 -4.37 -35.33
CA ASN A 167 16.96 -3.10 -35.83
C ASN A 167 15.59 -3.29 -36.50
N THR A 168 14.70 -2.32 -36.34
CA THR A 168 13.36 -2.31 -36.94
C THR A 168 13.10 -1.01 -37.69
N LYS A 169 12.22 -1.09 -38.70
CA LYS A 169 11.67 0.04 -39.45
C LYS A 169 10.25 0.41 -38.96
N PHE A 170 9.69 -0.33 -38.02
CA PHE A 170 8.30 -0.15 -37.56
C PHE A 170 8.23 0.58 -36.23
N PHE A 171 7.17 1.38 -36.03
CA PHE A 171 6.93 2.15 -34.82
C PHE A 171 5.44 2.21 -34.45
N CYS A 172 5.16 2.52 -33.17
CA CYS A 172 3.82 2.84 -32.69
C CYS A 172 3.73 4.34 -32.35
N GLU A 173 2.73 5.03 -32.91
CA GLU A 173 2.48 6.47 -32.68
C GLU A 173 1.94 6.77 -31.29
N ARG A 174 1.11 5.86 -30.73
CA ARG A 174 0.52 6.01 -29.39
C ARG A 174 1.31 5.18 -28.38
N GLY A 175 2.58 5.51 -28.16
CA GLY A 175 3.33 4.95 -27.04
C GLY A 175 2.77 5.45 -25.70
N TRP A 176 2.90 4.65 -24.64
CA TRP A 176 2.70 5.14 -23.27
C TRP A 176 3.68 6.31 -23.04
N ARG A 177 3.15 7.52 -22.78
CA ARG A 177 3.84 8.83 -22.72
C ARG A 177 4.19 9.49 -24.06
N SER A 178 3.27 9.48 -25.03
CA SER A 178 3.31 10.37 -26.21
C SER A 178 4.57 10.30 -27.09
N SER A 179 5.42 9.30 -26.88
CA SER A 179 6.69 9.13 -27.59
C SER A 179 6.58 7.98 -28.59
N THR A 180 7.06 8.21 -29.80
CA THR A 180 7.16 7.20 -30.86
C THR A 180 8.09 6.05 -30.44
N VAL A 181 7.55 4.83 -30.30
CA VAL A 181 8.32 3.66 -29.85
C VAL A 181 8.62 2.71 -31.02
N PRO A 182 9.89 2.34 -31.29
CA PRO A 182 10.22 1.34 -32.30
C PRO A 182 9.82 -0.08 -31.87
N VAL A 183 9.07 -0.80 -32.72
CA VAL A 183 8.43 -2.10 -32.43
C VAL A 183 8.73 -3.18 -33.47
N CYS A 184 8.48 -4.45 -33.14
CA CYS A 184 8.54 -5.56 -34.10
C CYS A 184 7.30 -5.57 -35.01
N LYS A 185 7.43 -6.08 -36.25
CA LYS A 185 6.29 -6.33 -37.16
C LYS A 185 5.40 -7.52 -36.73
N ARG A 186 5.88 -8.40 -35.83
CA ARG A 186 5.07 -9.53 -35.33
C ARG A 186 3.95 -8.99 -34.43
N ALA A 187 2.76 -8.82 -34.99
CA ALA A 187 1.54 -8.80 -34.21
C ALA A 187 1.37 -10.18 -33.54
N PRO A 188 0.92 -10.25 -32.28
CA PRO A 188 0.50 -11.52 -31.70
C PRO A 188 -0.73 -12.01 -32.47
N SER A 189 -0.62 -13.20 -33.07
CA SER A 189 -1.77 -14.03 -33.43
C SER A 189 -2.38 -14.62 -32.17
#